data_AF-A0A7T0RMF0-F1
#
_entry.id   AF-A0A7T0RMF0-F1
#
_cell.length_a   1.000
_cell.length_b   1.000
_cell.length_c   1.000
_cell.angle_alpha   90.00
_cell.angle_beta   90.00
_cell.angle_gamma   90.00
#
_symmetry.space_group_name_H-M   'P 1'
#
loop_
_entity.id
_entity.type
_entity.pdbx_description
1 polymer ?
#
loop_
_entity_poly.entity_id
_entity_poly.type
_entity_poly.pdbx_seq_one_letter_code
_entity_poly.pdbx_strand_id
1 'polypeptide(L)'
;MKLGTEESRIRLVPDNAKREALEQATGLGRSGDVNIELSRMKPPQQAFDLYLKNLVRNPRLDADDIRLGFLLFDLLEHNLGSQSFLLIPMSDFHMSQIGENGVLYFHGTRNCEFGYDFLEKQSLLDIANKCRLDLDTSHLISLLNRLHSFFYITCTELCEENLAVNRIGFKYTKEEVLLSKDAKIVHIRLNERFNKIDLTKRWGKSTK
;
A
#
# COMPACT_ATOMS: atom_id res chain seq x y z
N MET A 1 11.38 22.19 -3.97
CA MET A 1 11.05 22.07 -2.52
C MET A 1 11.44 20.66 -2.07
N LYS A 2 11.96 20.49 -0.85
CA LYS A 2 12.28 19.15 -0.33
C LYS A 2 11.00 18.47 0.13
N LEU A 3 10.78 17.19 -0.17
CA LEU A 3 9.56 16.46 0.16
C LEU A 3 9.67 15.78 1.53
N GLY A 4 8.58 15.77 2.31
CA GLY A 4 8.53 15.02 3.57
C GLY A 4 9.39 15.61 4.68
N THR A 5 9.57 16.93 4.69
CA THR A 5 10.14 17.67 5.83
C THR A 5 9.05 18.06 6.83
N GLU A 6 9.42 18.60 7.99
CA GLU A 6 8.44 19.01 8.99
C GLU A 6 7.45 20.08 8.45
N GLU A 7 7.95 20.99 7.60
CA GLU A 7 7.15 22.03 6.93
C GLU A 7 6.41 21.52 5.68
N SER A 8 6.86 20.41 5.10
CA SER A 8 6.36 19.83 3.84
C SER A 8 5.92 18.38 4.03
N ARG A 9 5.07 18.15 5.05
CA ARG A 9 4.66 16.81 5.45
C ARG A 9 3.91 16.09 4.34
N ILE A 10 4.19 14.80 4.17
CA ILE A 10 3.45 13.94 3.25
C ILE A 10 2.13 13.53 3.89
N ARG A 11 1.03 13.63 3.14
CA ARG A 11 -0.27 13.13 3.54
C ARG A 11 -0.46 11.72 3.03
N LEU A 12 -0.41 10.77 3.95
CA LEU A 12 -0.66 9.37 3.67
C LEU A 12 -2.07 9.14 3.15
N VAL A 13 -2.18 8.34 2.07
CA VAL A 13 -3.46 7.84 1.58
C VAL A 13 -4.13 7.07 2.72
N PRO A 14 -5.35 7.41 3.14
CA PRO A 14 -6.01 6.72 4.24
C PRO A 14 -6.58 5.36 3.81
N ASP A 15 -6.75 4.45 4.75
CA ASP A 15 -7.31 3.12 4.50
C ASP A 15 -8.79 3.14 4.08
N ASN A 16 -9.50 4.26 4.24
CA ASN A 16 -10.88 4.41 3.77
C ASN A 16 -10.97 4.99 2.35
N ALA A 17 -9.85 5.08 1.64
CA ALA A 17 -9.84 5.44 0.24
C ALA A 17 -10.62 4.41 -0.60
N LYS A 18 -11.15 4.85 -1.75
CA LYS A 18 -11.84 3.95 -2.69
C LYS A 18 -10.87 2.87 -3.21
N ARG A 19 -11.40 1.66 -3.43
CA ARG A 19 -10.68 0.45 -3.87
C ARG A 19 -11.48 -0.25 -4.96
N GLU A 20 -11.35 0.19 -6.20
CA GLU A 20 -12.27 -0.21 -7.26
C GLU A 20 -12.22 -1.71 -7.54
N ALA A 21 -11.01 -2.29 -7.59
CA ALA A 21 -10.85 -3.71 -7.86
C ALA A 21 -11.44 -4.60 -6.75
N LEU A 22 -11.24 -4.24 -5.47
CA LEU A 22 -11.86 -4.93 -4.33
C LEU A 22 -13.39 -4.84 -4.39
N GLU A 23 -13.93 -3.65 -4.63
CA GLU A 23 -15.37 -3.37 -4.68
C GLU A 23 -16.03 -4.19 -5.81
N GLN A 24 -15.41 -4.22 -6.98
CA GLN A 24 -15.87 -5.02 -8.11
C GLN A 24 -15.72 -6.54 -7.88
N ALA A 25 -14.75 -6.97 -7.07
CA ALA A 25 -14.51 -8.40 -6.79
C ALA A 25 -15.42 -9.00 -5.74
N THR A 26 -15.78 -8.19 -4.75
CA THR A 26 -16.37 -8.68 -3.49
C THR A 26 -17.68 -8.00 -3.13
N GLY A 27 -17.99 -6.87 -3.78
CA GLY A 27 -19.08 -5.96 -3.43
C GLY A 27 -18.81 -5.09 -2.19
N LEU A 28 -17.66 -5.24 -1.52
CA LEU A 28 -17.32 -4.47 -0.33
C LEU A 28 -17.06 -3.00 -0.68
N GLY A 29 -17.65 -2.08 0.08
CA GLY A 29 -17.47 -0.64 -0.12
C GLY A 29 -18.48 0.01 -1.09
N ARG A 30 -19.36 -0.76 -1.73
CA ARG A 30 -20.42 -0.22 -2.63
C ARG A 30 -21.43 0.65 -1.88
N SER A 31 -21.75 0.28 -0.65
CA SER A 31 -22.84 0.87 0.14
C SER A 31 -22.35 1.66 1.36
N GLY A 32 -21.04 1.72 1.60
CA GLY A 32 -20.49 2.33 2.79
C GLY A 32 -18.97 2.26 2.85
N ASP A 33 -18.41 2.62 4.01
CA ASP A 33 -16.97 2.56 4.24
C ASP A 33 -16.52 1.09 4.33
N VAL A 34 -15.61 0.71 3.43
CA VAL A 34 -15.02 -0.64 3.37
C VAL A 34 -14.49 -1.10 4.73
N ASN A 35 -13.91 -0.21 5.54
CA ASN A 35 -13.37 -0.56 6.85
C ASN A 35 -14.47 -0.89 7.87
N ILE A 36 -15.62 -0.22 7.76
CA ILE A 36 -16.79 -0.51 8.59
C ILE A 36 -17.37 -1.87 8.19
N GLU A 37 -17.46 -2.16 6.89
CA GLU A 37 -17.94 -3.46 6.42
C GLU A 37 -17.01 -4.60 6.84
N LEU A 38 -15.69 -4.42 6.71
CA LEU A 38 -14.69 -5.40 7.13
C LEU A 38 -14.69 -5.62 8.65
N SER A 39 -14.86 -4.57 9.47
CA SER A 39 -14.87 -4.71 10.93
C SER A 39 -16.10 -5.48 11.45
N ARG A 40 -17.18 -5.57 10.66
CA ARG A 40 -18.37 -6.37 10.97
C ARG A 40 -18.22 -7.85 10.59
N MET A 41 -17.18 -8.21 9.83
CA MET A 41 -16.93 -9.60 9.46
C MET A 41 -16.41 -10.38 10.66
N LYS A 42 -17.00 -11.55 10.92
CA LYS A 42 -16.56 -12.43 12.00
C LYS A 42 -15.23 -13.11 11.59
N PRO A 43 -14.22 -13.12 12.47
CA PRO A 43 -13.01 -13.90 12.23
C PRO A 43 -13.37 -15.40 12.15
N PRO A 44 -12.64 -16.19 11.33
CA PRO A 44 -12.87 -17.63 11.25
C PRO A 44 -12.48 -18.32 12.57
N GLN A 45 -13.12 -19.46 12.85
CA GLN A 45 -12.84 -20.24 14.08
C GLN A 45 -11.42 -20.82 14.10
N GLN A 46 -10.83 -21.07 12.93
CA GLN A 46 -9.43 -21.46 12.75
C GLN A 46 -8.78 -20.41 11.86
N ALA A 47 -7.80 -19.69 12.40
CA ALA A 47 -7.10 -18.61 11.71
C ALA A 47 -5.61 -18.95 11.70
N PHE A 48 -5.09 -19.25 10.51
CA PHE A 48 -3.67 -19.30 10.24
C PHE A 48 -3.44 -18.65 8.88
N ASP A 49 -2.44 -17.78 8.80
CA ASP A 49 -2.00 -17.07 7.58
C ASP A 49 -3.13 -16.51 6.73
N LEU A 50 -4.13 -15.87 7.35
CA LEU A 50 -5.31 -15.39 6.62
C LEU A 50 -4.96 -14.40 5.51
N TYR A 51 -3.93 -13.58 5.70
CA TYR A 51 -3.43 -12.68 4.66
C TYR A 51 -2.99 -13.47 3.43
N LEU A 52 -2.08 -14.44 3.61
CA LEU A 52 -1.57 -15.27 2.52
C LEU A 52 -2.68 -16.10 1.89
N LYS A 53 -3.59 -16.65 2.70
CA LYS A 53 -4.77 -17.37 2.22
C LYS A 53 -5.64 -16.48 1.33
N ASN A 54 -5.89 -15.24 1.74
CA ASN A 54 -6.65 -14.27 0.94
C ASN A 54 -5.92 -13.90 -0.34
N LEU A 55 -4.59 -13.75 -0.29
CA LEU A 55 -3.74 -13.41 -1.42
C LEU A 55 -3.78 -14.51 -2.50
N VAL A 56 -3.41 -15.74 -2.12
CA VAL A 56 -3.31 -16.89 -3.04
C VAL A 56 -4.67 -17.30 -3.62
N ARG A 57 -5.76 -17.05 -2.90
CA ARG A 57 -7.12 -17.42 -3.34
C ARG A 57 -7.83 -16.33 -4.15
N ASN A 58 -7.22 -15.17 -4.36
CA ASN A 58 -7.80 -14.15 -5.21
C ASN A 58 -7.54 -14.49 -6.69
N PRO A 59 -8.58 -14.84 -7.47
CA PRO A 59 -8.43 -15.30 -8.85
C PRO A 59 -8.05 -14.19 -9.83
N ARG A 60 -7.95 -12.94 -9.37
CA ARG A 60 -7.56 -11.78 -10.18
C ARG A 60 -6.10 -11.36 -9.98
N LEU A 61 -5.37 -12.07 -9.13
CA LEU A 61 -3.94 -11.91 -8.96
C LEU A 61 -3.22 -13.00 -9.74
N ASP A 62 -2.17 -12.63 -10.46
CA ASP A 62 -1.28 -13.58 -11.09
C ASP A 62 -0.16 -14.06 -10.14
N ALA A 63 0.76 -14.86 -10.66
CA ALA A 63 1.86 -15.39 -9.88
C ALA A 63 2.80 -14.29 -9.34
N ASP A 64 3.05 -13.23 -10.11
CA ASP A 64 3.95 -12.16 -9.70
C ASP A 64 3.28 -11.23 -8.68
N ASP A 65 1.96 -10.99 -8.81
CA ASP A 65 1.17 -10.32 -7.79
C ASP A 65 1.27 -11.05 -6.44
N ILE A 66 1.10 -12.38 -6.45
CA ILE A 66 1.16 -13.20 -5.24
C ILE A 66 2.58 -13.20 -4.67
N ARG A 67 3.61 -13.33 -5.50
CA ARG A 67 5.01 -13.32 -5.06
C ARG A 67 5.40 -11.99 -4.46
N LEU A 68 5.02 -10.87 -5.08
CA LEU A 68 5.28 -9.54 -4.54
C LEU A 68 4.47 -9.32 -3.25
N GLY A 69 3.21 -9.73 -3.20
CA GLY A 69 2.38 -9.62 -1.99
C GLY A 69 2.94 -10.43 -0.82
N PHE A 70 3.47 -11.63 -1.06
CA PHE A 70 4.17 -12.42 -0.05
C PHE A 70 5.45 -11.71 0.42
N LEU A 71 6.27 -11.23 -0.51
CA LEU A 71 7.51 -10.51 -0.19
C LEU A 71 7.23 -9.26 0.64
N LEU A 72 6.21 -8.48 0.29
CA LEU A 72 5.81 -7.30 1.05
C LEU A 72 5.29 -7.65 2.44
N PHE A 73 4.53 -8.74 2.58
CA PHE A 73 4.07 -9.21 3.87
C PHE A 73 5.25 -9.54 4.80
N ASP A 74 6.22 -10.31 4.31
CA ASP A 74 7.44 -10.68 5.05
C ASP A 74 8.29 -9.46 5.45
N LEU A 75 8.52 -8.52 4.51
CA LEU A 75 9.31 -7.31 4.77
C LEU A 75 8.64 -6.36 5.78
N LEU A 76 7.31 -6.25 5.74
CA LEU A 76 6.57 -5.26 6.52
C LEU A 76 6.09 -5.79 7.87
N GLU A 77 5.87 -7.10 8.02
CA GLU A 77 5.44 -7.69 9.30
C GLU A 77 6.44 -7.39 10.43
N HIS A 78 7.74 -7.37 10.10
CA HIS A 78 8.81 -7.01 11.04
C HIS A 78 8.95 -5.49 11.28
N ASN A 79 8.37 -4.65 10.43
CA ASN A 79 8.48 -3.18 10.45
C ASN A 79 7.15 -2.51 10.81
N LEU A 80 6.46 -3.02 11.85
CA LEU A 80 5.18 -2.48 12.33
C LEU A 80 4.11 -2.34 11.22
N GLY A 81 4.20 -3.15 10.17
CA GLY A 81 3.27 -3.14 9.05
C GLY A 81 3.45 -1.99 8.06
N SER A 82 4.51 -1.17 8.14
CA SER A 82 4.71 -0.04 7.22
C SER A 82 6.17 0.34 6.98
N GLN A 83 6.53 0.69 5.75
CA GLN A 83 7.87 1.15 5.40
C GLN A 83 7.90 1.94 4.08
N SER A 84 8.88 2.82 3.94
CA SER A 84 9.16 3.55 2.71
C SER A 84 10.21 2.83 1.84
N PHE A 85 9.96 2.70 0.53
CA PHE A 85 10.84 2.01 -0.42
C PHE A 85 11.08 2.83 -1.68
N LEU A 86 12.26 2.63 -2.29
CA LEU A 86 12.52 3.04 -3.67
C LEU A 86 11.93 2.02 -4.65
N LEU A 87 11.38 2.49 -5.76
CA LEU A 87 10.87 1.69 -6.88
C LEU A 87 11.83 1.63 -8.07
N ILE A 88 12.94 2.34 -7.96
CA ILE A 88 14.05 2.39 -8.92
C ILE A 88 15.27 1.69 -8.34
N PRO A 89 16.27 1.31 -9.16
CA PRO A 89 17.53 0.77 -8.66
C PRO A 89 18.17 1.71 -7.63
N MET A 90 18.77 1.14 -6.60
CA MET A 90 19.42 1.93 -5.53
C MET A 90 20.54 2.83 -6.09
N SER A 91 21.20 2.42 -7.19
CA SER A 91 22.24 3.18 -7.88
C SER A 91 21.76 4.51 -8.45
N ASP A 92 20.47 4.61 -8.78
CA ASP A 92 19.91 5.71 -9.56
C ASP A 92 19.27 6.78 -8.65
N PHE A 93 19.29 6.55 -7.34
CA PHE A 93 18.60 7.40 -6.38
C PHE A 93 19.49 8.48 -5.74
N HIS A 94 19.03 9.72 -5.80
CA HIS A 94 19.66 10.87 -5.17
C HIS A 94 18.78 11.47 -4.05
N MET A 95 19.27 11.38 -2.81
CA MET A 95 18.58 11.75 -1.56
C MET A 95 18.35 13.24 -1.32
N SER A 96 18.98 14.13 -2.09
CA SER A 96 19.03 15.56 -1.73
C SER A 96 17.65 16.22 -1.65
N GLN A 97 16.63 15.62 -2.24
CA GLN A 97 15.28 16.18 -2.36
C GLN A 97 14.25 15.58 -1.38
N ILE A 98 14.62 14.64 -0.51
CA ILE A 98 13.64 13.88 0.28
C ILE A 98 14.03 13.78 1.76
N GLY A 99 13.05 13.95 2.65
CA GLY A 99 13.17 13.91 4.10
C GLY A 99 13.97 15.07 4.71
N GLU A 100 14.16 15.09 6.01
CA GLU A 100 15.03 16.01 6.73
C GLU A 100 15.72 15.26 7.87
N ASN A 101 17.02 15.44 8.08
CA ASN A 101 17.77 14.75 9.14
C ASN A 101 17.61 13.20 9.17
N GLY A 102 17.40 12.58 8.01
CA GLY A 102 17.23 11.13 7.89
C GLY A 102 15.81 10.62 8.21
N VAL A 103 14.84 11.52 8.39
CA VAL A 103 13.43 11.17 8.64
C VAL A 103 12.50 11.76 7.59
N LEU A 104 11.37 11.09 7.39
CA LEU A 104 10.24 11.51 6.57
C LEU A 104 9.08 11.90 7.48
N TYR A 105 8.60 13.13 7.39
CA TYR A 105 7.48 13.60 8.19
C TYR A 105 6.14 13.37 7.47
N PHE A 106 5.19 12.83 8.22
CA PHE A 106 3.84 12.55 7.78
C PHE A 106 2.81 13.44 8.48
N HIS A 107 1.74 13.76 7.76
CA HIS A 107 0.63 14.53 8.27
C HIS A 107 -0.43 13.61 8.91
N GLY A 108 -0.70 13.86 10.19
CA GLY A 108 -1.72 13.15 10.96
C GLY A 108 -1.17 11.92 11.67
N THR A 109 -1.55 11.73 12.93
CA THR A 109 -1.03 10.68 13.83
C THR A 109 -1.72 9.34 13.69
N ARG A 110 -2.89 9.27 13.03
CA ARG A 110 -3.67 8.03 12.92
C ARG A 110 -3.01 6.96 12.03
N ASN A 111 -2.18 7.37 11.08
CA ASN A 111 -1.54 6.48 10.11
C ASN A 111 -0.03 6.34 10.35
N CYS A 112 0.51 7.05 11.35
CA CYS A 112 1.91 7.03 11.76
C CYS A 112 1.97 7.59 13.19
N GLU A 113 2.22 6.73 14.19
CA GLU A 113 2.12 7.04 15.62
C GLU A 113 2.95 8.27 16.01
N PHE A 114 4.17 8.36 15.46
CA PHE A 114 5.12 9.43 15.74
C PHE A 114 5.05 10.60 14.75
N GLY A 115 4.25 10.49 13.69
CA GLY A 115 4.18 11.48 12.61
C GLY A 115 5.46 11.58 11.77
N TYR A 116 6.38 10.62 11.89
CA TYR A 116 7.55 10.48 11.04
C TYR A 116 7.99 9.01 10.92
N ASP A 117 8.78 8.72 9.89
CA ASP A 117 9.42 7.42 9.64
C ASP A 117 10.90 7.61 9.32
N PHE A 118 11.72 6.61 9.65
CA PHE A 118 13.14 6.65 9.31
C PHE A 118 13.31 6.39 7.82
N LEU A 119 14.09 7.23 7.17
CA LEU A 119 14.36 7.09 5.74
C LEU A 119 15.44 6.02 5.54
N GLU A 120 15.02 4.76 5.62
CA GLU A 120 15.86 3.64 5.23
C GLU A 120 15.97 3.55 3.70
N LYS A 121 17.19 3.35 3.23
CA LYS A 121 17.48 3.27 1.80
C LYS A 121 17.38 1.83 1.35
N GLN A 122 16.18 1.43 0.95
CA GLN A 122 15.94 0.10 0.38
C GLN A 122 15.20 0.22 -0.94
N SER A 123 15.75 -0.39 -1.98
CA SER A 123 15.06 -0.53 -3.26
C SER A 123 14.24 -1.82 -3.27
N LEU A 124 12.92 -1.67 -3.30
CA LEU A 124 12.01 -2.80 -3.45
C LEU A 124 12.22 -3.50 -4.79
N LEU A 125 12.60 -2.76 -5.83
CA LEU A 125 12.95 -3.33 -7.13
C LEU A 125 14.16 -4.26 -7.03
N ASP A 126 15.24 -3.79 -6.40
CA ASP A 126 16.46 -4.60 -6.24
C ASP A 126 16.20 -5.82 -5.34
N ILE A 127 15.38 -5.67 -4.29
CA ILE A 127 14.99 -6.78 -3.40
C ILE A 127 14.15 -7.81 -4.18
N ALA A 128 13.13 -7.36 -4.91
CA ALA A 128 12.27 -8.24 -5.71
C ALA A 128 13.08 -9.02 -6.78
N ASN A 129 14.03 -8.36 -7.43
CA ASN A 129 14.88 -8.99 -8.43
C ASN A 129 15.90 -9.96 -7.83
N LYS A 130 16.40 -9.70 -6.61
CA LYS A 130 17.17 -10.71 -5.85
C LYS A 130 16.34 -11.96 -5.53
N CYS A 131 15.03 -11.80 -5.34
CA CYS A 131 14.06 -12.88 -5.19
C CYS A 131 13.59 -13.50 -6.53
N ARG A 132 14.25 -13.15 -7.65
CA ARG A 132 14.00 -13.66 -9.01
C ARG A 132 12.60 -13.35 -9.55
N LEU A 133 12.04 -12.18 -9.24
CA LEU A 133 10.79 -11.73 -9.86
C LEU A 133 11.02 -11.10 -11.25
N ASP A 134 12.26 -10.76 -11.60
CA ASP A 134 12.66 -10.24 -12.91
C ASP A 134 11.78 -9.07 -13.41
N LEU A 135 11.55 -8.10 -12.53
CA LEU A 135 10.71 -6.92 -12.74
C LEU A 135 11.53 -5.73 -13.25
N ASP A 136 10.89 -4.93 -14.09
CA ASP A 136 11.26 -3.52 -14.29
C ASP A 136 10.40 -2.60 -13.39
N THR A 137 10.75 -1.31 -13.33
CA THR A 137 10.02 -0.32 -12.51
C THR A 137 8.54 -0.20 -12.90
N SER A 138 8.22 -0.24 -14.19
CA SER A 138 6.83 -0.12 -14.65
C SER A 138 6.00 -1.33 -14.22
N HIS A 139 6.59 -2.54 -14.30
CA HIS A 139 5.95 -3.76 -13.87
C HIS A 139 5.75 -3.76 -12.35
N LEU A 140 6.77 -3.37 -11.57
CA LEU A 140 6.66 -3.23 -10.12
C LEU A 140 5.54 -2.26 -9.72
N ILE A 141 5.46 -1.08 -10.33
CA ILE A 141 4.39 -0.10 -10.08
C ILE A 141 3.02 -0.70 -10.42
N SER A 142 2.90 -1.43 -11.52
CA SER A 142 1.65 -2.11 -11.91
C SER A 142 1.20 -3.10 -10.83
N LEU A 143 2.11 -3.96 -10.36
CA LEU A 143 1.85 -4.94 -9.30
C LEU A 143 1.43 -4.25 -7.99
N LEU A 144 2.15 -3.20 -7.57
CA LEU A 144 1.82 -2.43 -6.38
C LEU A 144 0.44 -1.79 -6.48
N ASN A 145 0.09 -1.21 -7.63
CA ASN A 145 -1.25 -0.65 -7.86
C ASN A 145 -2.34 -1.74 -7.82
N ARG A 146 -2.09 -2.94 -8.35
CA ARG A 146 -3.06 -4.06 -8.25
C ARG A 146 -3.25 -4.49 -6.80
N LEU A 147 -2.17 -4.74 -6.05
CA LEU A 147 -2.24 -5.10 -4.63
C LEU A 147 -2.90 -4.00 -3.78
N HIS A 148 -2.64 -2.73 -4.12
CA HIS A 148 -3.30 -1.57 -3.54
C HIS A 148 -4.80 -1.57 -3.78
N SER A 149 -5.24 -1.77 -5.02
CA SER A 149 -6.65 -1.77 -5.40
C SER A 149 -7.44 -2.94 -4.83
N PHE A 150 -6.78 -4.06 -4.54
CA PHE A 150 -7.39 -5.17 -3.79
C PHE A 150 -7.26 -5.03 -2.27
N PHE A 151 -6.68 -3.93 -1.80
CA PHE A 151 -6.60 -3.54 -0.39
C PHE A 151 -5.73 -4.44 0.48
N TYR A 152 -4.80 -5.20 -0.11
CA TYR A 152 -3.78 -5.93 0.63
C TYR A 152 -2.75 -4.98 1.25
N ILE A 153 -2.46 -3.90 0.53
CA ILE A 153 -1.56 -2.83 0.94
C ILE A 153 -2.23 -1.47 0.68
N THR A 154 -1.75 -0.43 1.36
CA THR A 154 -1.98 0.96 0.99
C THR A 154 -0.64 1.56 0.58
N CYS A 155 -0.61 2.20 -0.58
CA CYS A 155 0.56 2.83 -1.16
C CYS A 155 0.33 4.34 -1.12
N THR A 156 1.36 5.10 -0.77
CA THR A 156 1.38 6.56 -0.91
C THR A 156 2.67 6.94 -1.61
N GLU A 157 2.56 7.51 -2.80
CA GLU A 157 3.72 8.06 -3.49
C GLU A 157 4.26 9.28 -2.73
N LEU A 158 5.58 9.37 -2.57
CA LEU A 158 6.22 10.55 -1.99
C LEU A 158 6.48 11.56 -3.12
N CYS A 159 5.48 12.37 -3.41
CA CYS A 159 5.49 13.38 -4.46
C CYS A 159 4.86 14.70 -3.98
N GLU A 160 4.98 15.77 -4.77
CA GLU A 160 4.43 17.08 -4.44
C GLU A 160 2.90 17.05 -4.30
N GLU A 161 2.21 16.28 -5.14
CA GLU A 161 0.75 16.13 -5.10
C GLU A 161 0.27 15.51 -3.78
N ASN A 162 1.11 14.72 -3.11
CA ASN A 162 0.79 14.09 -1.83
C ASN A 162 1.28 14.90 -0.63
N LEU A 163 1.77 16.13 -0.81
CA LEU A 163 2.00 17.04 0.30
C LEU A 163 0.68 17.41 0.97
N ALA A 164 0.67 17.51 2.30
CA ALA A 164 -0.53 17.79 3.07
C ALA A 164 -1.20 19.11 2.68
N VAL A 165 -0.39 20.11 2.36
CA VAL A 165 -0.83 21.43 1.87
C VAL A 165 -1.55 21.35 0.51
N ASN A 166 -1.20 20.37 -0.32
CA ASN A 166 -1.76 20.20 -1.68
C ASN A 166 -3.01 19.29 -1.70
N ARG A 167 -3.27 18.54 -0.61
CA ARG A 167 -4.42 17.62 -0.48
C ARG A 167 -5.57 18.17 0.36
N ILE A 168 -5.63 19.49 0.56
CA ILE A 168 -6.73 20.12 1.31
C ILE A 168 -8.04 19.94 0.52
N GLY A 169 -9.08 19.44 1.18
CA GLY A 169 -10.39 19.21 0.55
C GLY A 169 -10.51 17.96 -0.33
N PHE A 170 -9.42 17.23 -0.58
CA PHE A 170 -9.46 15.99 -1.36
C PHE A 170 -10.29 14.90 -0.67
N LYS A 171 -11.21 14.27 -1.40
CA LYS A 171 -12.15 13.27 -0.87
C LYS A 171 -11.72 11.85 -1.29
N TYR A 172 -10.83 11.25 -0.50
CA TYR A 172 -10.31 9.90 -0.71
C TYR A 172 -11.40 8.81 -0.85
N THR A 173 -12.58 9.01 -0.26
CA THR A 173 -13.69 8.05 -0.36
C THR A 173 -14.33 7.99 -1.75
N LYS A 174 -14.07 8.96 -2.62
CA LYS A 174 -14.68 9.04 -3.97
C LYS A 174 -13.76 8.58 -5.08
N GLU A 175 -12.45 8.74 -4.89
CA GLU A 175 -11.44 8.53 -5.92
C GLU A 175 -10.36 7.61 -5.39
N GLU A 176 -10.00 6.60 -6.19
CA GLU A 176 -8.88 5.74 -5.89
C GLU A 176 -7.57 6.48 -6.21
N VAL A 177 -6.60 6.38 -5.30
CA VAL A 177 -5.30 7.08 -5.41
C VAL A 177 -4.22 6.05 -5.69
N LEU A 178 -3.89 5.90 -6.98
CA LEU A 178 -2.85 5.00 -7.46
C LEU A 178 -1.49 5.70 -7.52
N LEU A 179 -0.43 4.91 -7.56
CA LEU A 179 0.92 5.37 -7.90
C LEU A 179 0.97 5.84 -9.35
N SER A 180 1.68 6.94 -9.58
CA SER A 180 2.01 7.40 -10.93
C SER A 180 2.94 6.41 -11.64
N LYS A 181 3.00 6.47 -12.98
CA LYS A 181 3.91 5.62 -13.77
C LYS A 181 5.39 5.94 -13.52
N ASP A 182 5.68 7.15 -13.04
CA ASP A 182 7.01 7.65 -12.79
C ASP A 182 7.36 7.66 -11.29
N ALA A 183 6.57 6.96 -10.47
CA ALA A 183 6.74 6.89 -9.03
C ALA A 183 8.12 6.31 -8.67
N LYS A 184 8.90 7.08 -7.90
CA LYS A 184 10.27 6.69 -7.50
C LYS A 184 10.35 6.20 -6.06
N ILE A 185 9.54 6.78 -5.17
CA ILE A 185 9.47 6.41 -3.76
C ILE A 185 8.03 6.26 -3.35
N VAL A 186 7.76 5.20 -2.60
CA VAL A 186 6.45 4.90 -2.05
C VAL A 186 6.58 4.56 -0.58
N HIS A 187 5.62 5.02 0.20
CA HIS A 187 5.34 4.49 1.53
C HIS A 187 4.26 3.42 1.42
N ILE A 188 4.56 2.21 1.87
CA ILE A 188 3.68 1.03 1.78
C ILE A 188 3.26 0.64 3.19
N ARG A 189 1.96 0.37 3.38
CA ARG A 189 1.40 -0.19 4.62
C ARG A 189 0.61 -1.44 4.34
N LEU A 190 0.77 -2.47 5.17
CA LEU A 190 -0.08 -3.66 5.15
C LEU A 190 -1.48 -3.33 5.67
N ASN A 191 -2.49 -3.97 5.10
CA ASN A 191 -3.82 -3.95 5.68
C ASN A 191 -3.99 -5.10 6.68
N GLU A 192 -3.74 -4.82 7.96
CA GLU A 192 -3.81 -5.82 9.04
C GLU A 192 -5.18 -6.51 9.17
N ARG A 193 -6.25 -5.95 8.60
CA ARG A 193 -7.57 -6.59 8.61
C ARG A 193 -7.51 -7.95 7.93
N PHE A 194 -6.69 -8.10 6.90
CA PHE A 194 -6.51 -9.36 6.17
C PHE A 194 -5.86 -10.46 7.02
N ASN A 195 -5.26 -10.12 8.17
CA ASN A 195 -4.82 -11.10 9.18
C ASN A 195 -5.97 -11.64 10.04
N LYS A 196 -7.15 -11.01 10.00
CA LYS A 196 -8.30 -11.31 10.87
C LYS A 196 -9.52 -11.83 10.12
N ILE A 197 -9.62 -11.53 8.82
CA ILE A 197 -10.79 -11.86 7.99
C ILE A 197 -10.46 -12.87 6.90
N ASP A 198 -11.45 -13.66 6.52
CA ASP A 198 -11.37 -14.57 5.37
C ASP A 198 -12.30 -14.05 4.25
N LEU A 199 -11.69 -13.60 3.15
CA LEU A 199 -12.35 -13.14 1.93
C LEU A 199 -12.39 -14.21 0.83
N THR A 200 -11.85 -15.41 1.06
CA THR A 200 -11.71 -16.45 0.03
C THR A 200 -13.04 -16.84 -0.62
N LYS A 201 -14.15 -16.80 0.14
CA LYS A 201 -15.50 -17.09 -0.35
C LYS A 201 -16.20 -15.88 -1.01
N ARG A 202 -15.58 -14.70 -0.97
CA ARG A 202 -16.10 -13.46 -1.57
C ARG A 202 -15.44 -13.15 -2.91
N TRP A 203 -14.20 -13.57 -3.11
CA TRP A 203 -13.54 -13.48 -4.40
C TRP A 203 -14.39 -14.15 -5.49
N GLY A 204 -14.90 -13.38 -6.45
CA GLY A 204 -15.71 -13.93 -7.55
C GLY A 204 -17.22 -13.89 -7.31
N LYS A 205 -17.71 -13.26 -6.23
CA LYS A 205 -19.10 -12.77 -6.20
C LYS A 205 -19.21 -11.52 -7.08
N SER A 206 -18.98 -11.70 -8.38
CA SER A 206 -19.37 -10.72 -9.39
C SER A 206 -20.89 -10.69 -9.39
N THR A 207 -21.46 -9.71 -8.70
CA THR A 207 -22.82 -9.31 -8.95
C THR A 207 -22.80 -8.50 -10.24
N LYS A 208 -23.37 -9.12 -11.28
CA LYS A 208 -23.93 -8.39 -12.43
C LYS A 208 -24.78 -7.22 -11.96
#